data_AF-A0A969VWH2-F1
#
_entry.id   AF-A0A969VWH2-F1
#
_cell.length_a   1.000
_cell.length_b   1.000
_cell.length_c   1.000
_cell.angle_alpha   90.00
_cell.angle_beta   90.00
_cell.angle_gamma   90.00
#
_symmetry.space_group_name_H-M   'P 1'
#
loop_
_entity.id
_entity.type
_entity.pdbx_description
1 polymer ?
#
loop_
_entity_poly.entity_id
_entity_poly.type
_entity_poly.pdbx_seq_one_letter_code
_entity_poly.pdbx_strand_id
1 'polypeptide(L)'
;MPKLKVVSNNKVRANRENAKKSTGPRTISGKEKVSGNALSHGLTAEKHVIIGESIEEFNTFKDSMFNVYEPFGAYEEEIFIKLVELLWRLRRVGVIETGIYGNEILEYDA
;
A
#
# COMPACT_ATOMS: atom_id res chain seq x y z
N MET A 1 3.31 32.80 -16.55
CA MET A 1 4.07 31.65 -17.12
C MET A 1 5.12 31.21 -16.10
N PRO A 2 5.25 29.92 -15.76
CA PRO A 2 6.26 29.49 -14.80
C PRO A 2 7.66 29.72 -15.40
N LYS A 3 8.55 30.37 -14.65
CA LYS A 3 9.94 30.59 -15.09
C LYS A 3 10.66 29.25 -15.18
N LEU A 4 11.21 28.92 -16.35
CA LEU A 4 12.08 27.76 -16.53
C LEU A 4 13.29 27.89 -15.58
N LYS A 5 13.46 26.92 -14.68
CA LYS A 5 14.61 26.86 -13.77
C LYS A 5 15.86 26.60 -14.61
N VAL A 6 16.74 27.59 -14.74
CA VAL A 6 18.04 27.42 -15.38
C VAL A 6 18.91 26.54 -14.46
N VAL A 7 19.25 25.35 -14.93
CA VAL A 7 20.06 24.37 -14.19
C VAL A 7 21.50 24.46 -14.69
N SER A 8 22.48 24.50 -13.77
CA SER A 8 23.90 24.57 -14.14
C SER A 8 24.34 23.35 -14.94
N ASN A 9 25.30 23.52 -15.85
CA ASN A 9 25.85 22.43 -16.68
C ASN A 9 26.37 21.25 -15.84
N ASN A 10 26.96 21.54 -14.67
CA ASN A 10 27.42 20.51 -13.73
C ASN A 10 26.26 19.67 -13.20
N LYS A 11 25.12 20.30 -12.87
CA LYS A 11 23.92 19.62 -12.38
C LYS A 11 23.22 18.83 -13.49
N VAL A 12 23.24 19.33 -14.74
CA VAL A 12 22.76 18.56 -15.91
C VAL A 12 23.60 17.30 -16.14
N ARG A 13 24.94 17.40 -16.07
CA ARG A 13 25.85 16.26 -16.23
C ARG A 13 25.64 15.21 -15.13
N ALA A 14 25.54 15.65 -13.88
CA ALA A 14 25.25 14.76 -12.75
C ALA A 14 23.90 14.05 -12.89
N ASN A 15 22.85 14.76 -13.32
CA ASN A 15 21.53 14.16 -13.55
C ASN A 15 21.57 13.08 -14.65
N ARG A 16 22.32 13.30 -15.74
CA ARG A 16 22.49 12.29 -16.81
C ARG A 16 23.20 11.04 -16.31
N GLU A 17 24.26 11.18 -15.51
CA GLU A 17 24.97 10.03 -14.94
C GLU A 17 24.12 9.28 -13.90
N ASN A 18 23.33 9.99 -13.10
CA ASN A 18 22.40 9.37 -12.15
C ASN A 18 21.26 8.64 -12.86
N ALA A 19 20.74 9.20 -13.96
CA ALA A 19 19.68 8.56 -14.75
C ALA A 19 20.12 7.19 -15.31
N LYS A 20 21.39 7.05 -15.73
CA LYS A 20 21.94 5.75 -16.16
C LYS A 20 21.93 4.69 -15.07
N LYS A 21 21.98 5.10 -13.79
CA LYS A 21 21.94 4.21 -12.62
C LYS A 21 20.51 3.92 -12.17
N SER A 22 19.57 4.81 -12.44
CA SER A 22 18.17 4.70 -12.03
C SER A 22 17.30 4.09 -13.15
N THR A 23 17.48 2.80 -13.42
CA THR A 23 16.79 2.11 -14.52
C THR A 23 15.48 1.42 -14.13
N GLY A 24 15.01 1.65 -12.90
CA GLY A 24 13.88 0.92 -12.33
C GLY A 24 14.18 -0.58 -12.15
N PRO A 25 13.23 -1.36 -11.60
CA PRO A 25 13.36 -2.81 -11.51
C PRO A 25 13.32 -3.46 -12.91
N ARG A 26 14.26 -4.37 -13.18
CA ARG A 26 14.28 -5.15 -14.44
C ARG A 26 13.86 -6.61 -14.26
N THR A 27 13.89 -7.11 -13.03
CA THR A 27 13.51 -8.49 -12.70
C THR A 27 12.04 -8.58 -12.28
N ILE A 28 11.44 -9.77 -12.36
CA ILE A 28 10.07 -10.02 -11.88
C ILE A 28 9.97 -9.69 -10.40
N SER A 29 10.84 -10.28 -9.57
CA SER A 29 10.92 -9.98 -8.13
C SER A 29 11.13 -8.49 -7.84
N GLY A 30 11.96 -7.80 -8.63
CA GLY A 30 12.17 -6.36 -8.50
C GLY A 30 10.90 -5.57 -8.79
N LYS A 31 10.14 -5.96 -9.83
CA LYS A 31 8.87 -5.33 -10.20
C LYS A 31 7.78 -5.59 -9.18
N GLU A 32 7.69 -6.81 -8.64
CA GLU A 32 6.77 -7.16 -7.55
C GLU A 32 7.04 -6.35 -6.28
N LYS A 33 8.31 -6.10 -5.98
CA LYS A 33 8.69 -5.31 -4.81
C LYS A 33 8.25 -3.85 -4.92
N VAL A 34 8.35 -3.24 -6.10
CA VAL A 34 7.93 -1.83 -6.29
C VAL A 34 6.51 -1.67 -6.83
N SER A 35 5.80 -2.74 -7.18
CA SER A 35 4.40 -2.64 -7.64
C SER A 35 3.49 -2.08 -6.54
N GLY A 36 3.83 -2.32 -5.27
CA GLY A 36 3.15 -1.72 -4.14
C GLY A 36 3.45 -0.22 -3.93
N ASN A 37 4.38 0.39 -4.66
CA ASN A 37 4.61 1.84 -4.57
C ASN A 37 3.46 2.67 -5.17
N ALA A 38 2.64 2.07 -6.04
CA ALA A 38 1.44 2.71 -6.60
C ALA A 38 0.22 2.59 -5.66
N LEU A 39 0.38 1.97 -4.49
CA LEU A 39 -0.68 1.82 -3.52
C LEU A 39 -0.98 3.17 -2.86
N SER A 40 -2.15 3.74 -3.15
CA SER A 40 -2.58 4.99 -2.51
C SER A 40 -3.22 4.71 -1.14
N HIS A 41 -4.34 3.99 -1.13
CA HIS A 41 -5.11 3.68 0.08
C HIS A 41 -5.31 2.17 0.30
N GLY A 42 -5.03 1.34 -0.72
CA GLY A 42 -5.10 -0.11 -0.63
C GLY A 42 -6.49 -0.75 -0.43
N LEU A 43 -7.57 0.02 -0.57
CA LEU A 43 -8.95 -0.53 -0.52
C LEU A 43 -9.29 -1.35 -1.78
N THR A 44 -8.58 -1.16 -2.89
CA THR A 44 -8.71 -1.95 -4.12
C THR A 44 -7.57 -2.94 -4.32
N ALA A 45 -6.76 -3.18 -3.28
CA ALA A 45 -5.63 -4.11 -3.38
C ALA A 45 -6.14 -5.54 -3.55
N GLU A 46 -5.53 -6.26 -4.50
CA GLU A 46 -5.77 -7.69 -4.72
C GLU A 46 -5.18 -8.54 -3.59
N LYS A 47 -4.11 -8.05 -2.95
CA LYS A 47 -3.50 -8.70 -1.79
C LYS A 47 -4.25 -8.36 -0.50
N HIS A 48 -4.48 -9.36 0.33
CA HIS A 48 -5.17 -9.20 1.62
C HIS A 48 -4.34 -8.35 2.59
N VAL A 49 -3.03 -8.56 2.63
CA VAL A 49 -2.08 -7.75 3.41
C VAL A 49 -1.31 -6.83 2.47
N ILE A 50 -1.32 -5.53 2.75
CA ILE A 50 -0.62 -4.52 1.95
C ILE A 50 0.70 -4.10 2.60
N ILE A 51 1.50 -3.28 1.91
CA ILE A 51 2.74 -2.73 2.46
C ILE A 51 2.43 -1.92 3.72
N GLY A 52 3.14 -2.23 4.81
CA GLY A 52 2.98 -1.57 6.11
C GLY A 52 2.06 -2.32 7.08
N GLU A 53 1.34 -3.34 6.63
CA GLU A 53 0.55 -4.22 7.49
C GLU A 53 1.36 -5.45 7.94
N SER A 54 1.04 -5.97 9.13
CA SER A 54 1.64 -7.21 9.65
C SER A 54 0.86 -8.44 9.19
N ILE A 55 1.59 -9.40 8.63
CA ILE A 55 1.05 -10.72 8.26
C ILE A 55 0.66 -11.49 9.52
N GLU A 56 1.43 -11.33 10.60
CA GLU A 56 1.19 -11.95 11.90
C GLU A 56 -0.12 -11.46 12.53
N GLU A 57 -0.40 -10.16 12.49
CA GLU A 57 -1.67 -9.60 12.96
C GLU A 57 -2.86 -10.08 12.12
N PHE A 58 -2.69 -10.12 10.79
CA PHE A 58 -3.71 -10.66 9.90
C PHE A 58 -4.02 -12.13 10.22
N ASN A 59 -3.00 -12.96 10.39
CA ASN A 59 -3.18 -14.37 10.77
C ASN A 59 -3.84 -14.51 12.13
N THR A 60 -3.41 -13.74 13.13
CA THR A 60 -4.04 -13.72 14.46
C THR A 60 -5.52 -13.36 14.37
N PHE A 61 -5.85 -12.34 13.58
CA PHE A 61 -7.25 -11.94 13.34
C PHE A 61 -8.04 -13.07 12.67
N LYS A 62 -7.52 -13.63 11.57
CA LYS A 62 -8.15 -14.73 10.85
C LYS A 62 -8.39 -15.94 11.74
N ASP A 63 -7.41 -16.34 12.54
CA ASP A 63 -7.50 -17.50 13.43
C ASP A 63 -8.52 -17.25 14.55
N SER A 64 -8.56 -16.03 15.10
CA SER A 64 -9.59 -15.64 16.08
C SER A 64 -11.00 -15.73 15.50
N MET A 65 -11.18 -15.34 14.23
CA MET A 65 -12.46 -15.42 13.53
C MET A 65 -12.80 -16.88 13.22
N PHE A 66 -11.83 -17.68 12.77
CA PHE A 66 -12.04 -19.09 12.45
C PHE A 66 -12.56 -19.86 13.66
N ASN A 67 -12.00 -19.61 14.84
CA ASN A 67 -12.44 -20.24 16.09
C ASN A 67 -13.87 -19.86 16.53
N VAL A 68 -14.41 -18.74 16.03
CA VAL A 68 -15.77 -18.29 16.36
C VAL A 68 -16.80 -18.79 15.35
N TYR A 69 -16.44 -18.74 14.06
CA TYR A 69 -17.36 -19.08 12.98
C TYR A 69 -17.35 -20.57 12.65
N GLU A 70 -16.27 -21.29 12.96
CA GLU A 70 -16.08 -22.72 12.70
C GLU A 70 -16.61 -23.16 11.32
N PRO A 71 -16.19 -22.49 10.22
CA PRO A 71 -16.74 -22.76 8.90
C PRO A 71 -16.43 -24.20 8.48
N PHE A 72 -17.44 -24.89 7.93
CA PHE A 72 -17.29 -26.29 7.54
C PHE A 72 -17.73 -26.53 6.09
N GLY A 73 -16.79 -27.02 5.28
CA GLY A 73 -17.04 -27.39 3.90
C GLY A 73 -16.90 -26.21 2.94
N ALA A 74 -16.79 -26.54 1.66
CA ALA A 74 -16.29 -25.62 0.63
C ALA A 74 -17.05 -24.28 0.53
N TYR A 75 -18.37 -24.27 0.72
CA TYR A 75 -19.16 -23.05 0.62
C TYR A 75 -18.94 -22.10 1.79
N GLU A 76 -18.95 -22.64 3.02
CA GLU A 76 -18.76 -21.84 4.23
C GLU A 76 -17.33 -21.33 4.32
N GLU A 77 -16.35 -22.16 3.96
CA GLU A 77 -14.95 -21.79 3.91
C GLU A 77 -14.70 -20.63 2.93
N GLU A 78 -15.27 -20.70 1.72
CA GLU A 78 -15.14 -19.63 0.71
C GLU A 78 -15.79 -18.32 1.17
N ILE A 79 -16.96 -18.39 1.80
CA ILE A 79 -17.64 -17.20 2.36
C ILE A 79 -16.84 -16.63 3.52
N PHE A 80 -16.31 -17.49 4.39
CA PHE A 80 -15.48 -17.08 5.52
C PHE A 80 -14.21 -16.35 5.08
N ILE A 81 -13.52 -16.87 4.06
CA ILE A 81 -12.35 -16.22 3.48
C ILE A 81 -12.72 -14.80 3.01
N LYS A 82 -13.79 -14.65 2.24
CA LYS A 82 -14.28 -13.34 1.77
C LYS A 82 -14.64 -12.41 2.93
N LEU A 83 -15.27 -12.93 3.98
CA LEU A 83 -15.61 -12.16 5.17
C LEU A 83 -14.36 -11.60 5.86
N VAL A 84 -13.35 -12.44 6.11
CA VAL A 84 -12.10 -12.04 6.75
C VAL A 84 -11.40 -10.96 5.93
N GLU A 85 -11.31 -11.15 4.62
CA GLU A 85 -10.68 -10.18 3.71
C GLU A 85 -11.38 -8.82 3.71
N LEU A 86 -12.72 -8.84 3.65
CA LEU A 86 -13.53 -7.62 3.67
C LEU A 86 -13.39 -6.87 4.99
N LEU A 87 -13.44 -7.59 6.12
CA LEU A 87 -13.28 -6.99 7.43
C LEU A 87 -11.88 -6.41 7.63
N TRP A 88 -10.84 -7.13 7.18
CA TRP A 88 -9.47 -6.62 7.23
C TRP A 88 -9.32 -5.33 6.42
N ARG A 89 -9.87 -5.32 5.19
CA ARG A 89 -9.88 -4.14 4.33
C ARG A 89 -10.64 -2.97 4.96
N LEU A 90 -11.77 -3.21 5.63
CA LEU A 90 -12.56 -2.17 6.29
C LEU A 90 -11.79 -1.50 7.44
N ARG A 91 -10.89 -2.21 8.14
CA ARG A 91 -10.04 -1.61 9.18
C ARG A 91 -9.13 -0.50 8.64
N ARG A 92 -8.81 -0.51 7.35
CA ARG A 92 -8.02 0.55 6.71
C ARG A 92 -8.74 1.89 6.68
N VAL A 93 -10.08 1.89 6.64
CA VAL A 93 -10.87 3.12 6.48
C VAL A 93 -10.56 4.12 7.59
N GLY A 94 -10.56 3.68 8.85
CA GLY A 94 -10.25 4.57 9.97
C GLY A 94 -8.81 5.11 9.96
N VAL A 95 -7.84 4.31 9.50
CA VAL A 95 -6.45 4.75 9.35
C VAL A 95 -6.32 5.79 8.24
N ILE A 96 -6.99 5.56 7.10
CA ILE A 96 -7.02 6.49 5.96
C ILE A 96 -7.67 7.80 6.37
N GLU A 97 -8.83 7.75 7.02
CA GLU A 97 -9.54 8.94 7.52
C GLU A 97 -8.66 9.75 8.47
N THR A 98 -8.01 9.11 9.43
CA THR A 98 -7.09 9.77 10.36
C THR A 98 -5.93 10.45 9.61
N GLY A 99 -5.38 9.79 8.60
CA GLY A 99 -4.33 10.36 7.76
C GLY A 99 -4.79 11.57 6.93
N ILE A 100 -6.00 11.52 6.37
CA ILE A 100 -6.60 12.64 5.62
C ILE A 100 -6.82 13.83 6.55
N TYR A 101 -7.50 13.65 7.68
CA TYR A 101 -7.75 14.73 8.63
C TYR A 101 -6.47 15.31 9.22
N GLY A 102 -5.47 14.47 9.48
CA GLY A 102 -4.15 14.92 9.94
C GLY A 102 -3.47 15.86 8.93
N ASN A 103 -3.52 15.53 7.64
CA ASN A 103 -2.98 16.40 6.58
C ASN A 103 -3.79 17.70 6.46
N GLU A 104 -5.12 17.63 6.50
CA GLU A 104 -5.98 18.83 6.44
C GLU A 104 -5.68 19.79 7.59
N ILE A 105 -5.54 19.29 8.83
CA ILE A 105 -5.19 20.12 10.00
C ILE A 105 -3.84 20.82 9.79
N LEU A 106 -2.83 20.08 9.32
CA LEU A 106 -1.49 20.64 9.07
C LEU A 106 -1.49 21.70 7.96
N GLU A 107 -2.36 21.57 6.95
CA GLU A 107 -2.53 22.56 5.88
C GLU A 107 -3.27 23.82 6.36
N TYR A 108 -4.18 23.70 7.34
CA TYR A 108 -4.86 24.85 7.94
C TYR A 108 -3.98 25.65 8.90
N ASP A 109 -3.02 25.00 9.57
CA ASP A 109 -2.11 25.62 10.53
C ASP A 109 -0.84 26.25 9.88
N ALA A 110 -0.68 26.15 8.56
CA ALA A 110 0.49 26.62 7.79
C ALA A 110 0.24 27.92 6.99
#